data_AF-A0AAN2PKS3-F1
#
_entry.id   AF-A0AAN2PKS3-F1
#
_cell.length_a   1.000
_cell.length_b   1.000
_cell.length_c   1.000
_cell.angle_alpha   90.00
_cell.angle_beta   90.00
_cell.angle_gamma   90.00
#
_symmetry.space_group_name_H-M   'P 1'
#
loop_
_entity.id
_entity.type
_entity.pdbx_description
1 polymer ?
#
loop_
_entity_poly.entity_id
_entity_poly.type
_entity_poly.pdbx_seq_one_letter_code
_entity_poly.pdbx_strand_id
1 'polypeptide(L)'
;MNIITKIMMVTIPIWVAIEVTPFGFLSKLYRNLSEDVKKHIAKIYYNVPYLYLESWLQTLSNVRNVCAHYGRLYNKKLTFKPRLFKEEMKQFDNGFAFAAIYIIQRLLTKDEGQRFITDLQALILEYEDSLEFSHIGFPTNWDELLSKIKNQKS
;
A
#
# COMPACT_ATOMS: atom_id res chain seq x y z
N MET A 1 -38.63 -11.96 24.72
CA MET A 1 -37.85 -11.09 23.80
C MET A 1 -36.40 -11.57 23.86
N ASN A 2 -35.91 -12.18 22.78
CA ASN A 2 -34.75 -13.07 22.78
C ASN A 2 -33.42 -12.33 22.99
N ILE A 3 -32.49 -12.98 23.71
CA ILE A 3 -31.11 -12.52 23.95
C ILE A 3 -30.37 -12.20 22.62
N ILE A 4 -30.79 -12.83 21.53
CA ILE A 4 -30.27 -12.59 20.17
C ILE A 4 -30.56 -11.16 19.68
N THR A 5 -31.67 -10.53 20.09
CA THR A 5 -32.00 -9.16 19.68
C THR A 5 -31.20 -8.11 20.46
N LYS A 6 -30.58 -8.47 21.59
CA LYS A 6 -29.80 -7.54 22.42
C LYS A 6 -28.36 -7.35 21.91
N ILE A 7 -27.86 -8.28 21.08
CA ILE A 7 -26.54 -8.18 20.43
C ILE A 7 -26.61 -7.27 19.18
N MET A 8 -27.81 -7.04 18.63
CA MET A 8 -28.02 -6.23 17.42
C MET A 8 -27.92 -4.70 17.61
N MET A 9 -27.63 -4.22 18.81
CA MET A 9 -27.40 -2.79 19.10
C MET A 9 -26.07 -2.55 19.84
N VAL A 10 -25.04 -3.35 19.57
CA VAL A 10 -23.68 -2.90 19.87
C VAL A 10 -23.29 -1.95 18.75
N THR A 11 -23.34 -0.65 19.01
CA THR A 11 -22.68 0.33 18.14
C THR A 11 -21.19 0.02 18.19
N ILE A 12 -20.71 -0.80 17.25
CA ILE A 12 -19.29 -1.08 17.12
C ILE A 12 -18.64 0.25 16.75
N PRO A 13 -17.70 0.74 17.57
CA PRO A 13 -17.03 1.97 17.23
C PRO A 13 -16.27 1.81 15.92
N ILE A 14 -16.22 2.87 15.11
CA ILE A 14 -15.66 2.78 13.76
C ILE A 14 -14.21 2.26 13.75
N TRP A 15 -13.42 2.59 14.78
CA TRP A 15 -12.05 2.08 14.89
C TRP A 15 -11.99 0.56 15.05
N VAL A 16 -12.85 -0.03 15.90
CA VAL A 16 -12.95 -1.49 16.08
C VAL A 16 -13.45 -2.15 14.80
N ALA A 17 -14.44 -1.55 14.13
CA ALA A 17 -14.95 -2.06 12.87
C ALA A 17 -13.85 -2.10 11.78
N ILE A 18 -13.02 -1.06 11.71
CA ILE A 18 -11.89 -1.00 10.76
C ILE A 18 -10.86 -2.09 11.05
N GLU A 19 -10.52 -2.34 12.32
CA GLU A 19 -9.52 -3.35 12.71
C GLU A 19 -9.90 -4.77 12.27
N VAL A 20 -11.19 -5.14 12.37
CA VAL A 20 -11.67 -6.46 11.96
C VAL A 20 -12.02 -6.55 10.48
N THR A 21 -12.01 -5.42 9.76
CA THR A 21 -12.37 -5.37 8.35
C THR A 21 -11.19 -5.77 7.46
N PRO A 22 -11.34 -6.75 6.55
CA PRO A 22 -10.29 -7.09 5.61
C PRO A 22 -9.87 -5.90 4.77
N PHE A 23 -8.57 -5.71 4.57
CA PHE A 23 -8.04 -4.58 3.80
C PHE A 23 -8.64 -4.44 2.39
N GLY A 24 -8.97 -5.56 1.73
CA GLY A 24 -9.64 -5.51 0.43
C GLY A 24 -11.07 -4.98 0.46
N PHE A 25 -11.76 -5.09 1.59
CA PHE A 25 -13.03 -4.41 1.80
C PHE A 25 -12.81 -2.91 2.00
N LEU A 26 -11.80 -2.49 2.78
CA LEU A 26 -11.44 -1.07 2.94
C LEU A 26 -11.08 -0.41 1.60
N SER A 27 -10.35 -1.11 0.73
CA SER A 27 -10.07 -0.64 -0.64
C SER A 27 -11.35 -0.41 -1.46
N LYS A 28 -12.34 -1.33 -1.36
CA LYS A 28 -13.64 -1.18 -2.02
C LYS A 28 -14.48 -0.06 -1.41
N LEU A 29 -14.48 0.04 -0.07
CA LEU A 29 -15.17 1.09 0.66
C LEU A 29 -14.68 2.46 0.19
N TYR A 30 -13.36 2.71 0.20
CA TYR A 30 -12.78 3.96 -0.27
C TYR A 30 -13.21 4.28 -1.70
N ARG A 31 -13.13 3.31 -2.62
CA ARG A 31 -13.53 3.48 -4.03
C ARG A 31 -14.99 3.93 -4.19
N ASN A 32 -15.87 3.41 -3.35
CA ASN A 32 -17.31 3.68 -3.37
C ASN A 32 -17.72 4.97 -2.63
N LEU A 33 -16.78 5.67 -1.98
CA LEU A 33 -17.04 6.99 -1.43
C LEU A 33 -17.35 8.00 -2.55
N SER A 34 -18.09 9.06 -2.22
CA SER A 34 -18.31 10.17 -3.13
C SER A 34 -16.97 10.81 -3.53
N GLU A 35 -16.93 11.37 -4.74
CA GLU A 35 -15.69 11.95 -5.29
C GLU A 35 -15.14 13.06 -4.39
N ASP A 36 -16.01 13.89 -3.80
CA ASP A 36 -15.60 14.97 -2.90
C ASP A 36 -14.91 14.44 -1.64
N VAL A 37 -15.42 13.36 -1.05
CA VAL A 37 -14.80 12.71 0.12
C VAL A 37 -13.46 12.09 -0.27
N LYS A 38 -13.39 11.40 -1.41
CA LYS A 38 -12.13 10.82 -1.92
C LYS A 38 -11.07 11.91 -2.16
N LYS A 39 -11.45 13.02 -2.80
CA LYS A 39 -10.59 14.20 -3.01
C LYS A 39 -10.09 14.77 -1.70
N HIS A 40 -10.99 14.94 -0.72
CA HIS A 40 -10.65 15.47 0.59
C HIS A 40 -9.62 14.58 1.31
N ILE A 41 -9.88 13.27 1.43
CA ILE A 41 -8.97 12.32 2.08
C ILE A 41 -7.61 12.30 1.39
N ALA A 42 -7.59 12.12 0.06
CA ALA A 42 -6.34 12.01 -0.70
C ALA A 42 -5.50 13.31 -0.63
N LYS A 43 -6.15 14.47 -0.58
CA LYS A 43 -5.47 15.76 -0.48
C LYS A 43 -4.92 16.02 0.92
N ILE A 44 -5.73 15.83 1.96
CA ILE A 44 -5.38 16.20 3.34
C ILE A 44 -4.30 15.27 3.90
N TYR A 45 -4.45 13.96 3.71
CA TYR A 45 -3.55 13.00 4.34
C TYR A 45 -2.33 12.68 3.46
N TYR A 46 -2.52 12.58 2.14
CA TYR A 46 -1.48 12.05 1.25
C TYR A 46 -0.98 13.07 0.22
N ASN A 47 -1.63 14.23 0.11
CA ASN A 47 -1.36 15.26 -0.89
C ASN A 47 -1.23 14.71 -2.33
N VAL A 48 -2.12 13.79 -2.72
CA VAL A 48 -2.18 13.21 -4.08
C VAL A 48 -3.59 13.31 -4.67
N PRO A 49 -3.74 13.21 -6.01
CA PRO A 49 -5.06 13.10 -6.60
C PRO A 49 -5.74 11.80 -6.16
N TYR A 50 -7.04 11.84 -5.92
CA TYR A 50 -7.77 10.71 -5.33
C TYR A 50 -7.67 9.40 -6.14
N LEU A 51 -7.56 9.50 -7.47
CA LEU A 51 -7.37 8.34 -8.36
C LEU A 51 -6.06 7.60 -8.10
N TYR A 52 -5.03 8.29 -7.59
CA TYR A 52 -3.76 7.66 -7.23
C TYR A 52 -3.96 6.81 -5.98
N LEU A 53 -4.48 7.42 -4.91
CA LEU A 53 -4.79 6.70 -3.68
C LEU A 53 -5.74 5.52 -3.92
N GLU A 54 -6.77 5.68 -4.76
CA GLU A 54 -7.67 4.60 -5.16
C GLU A 54 -6.92 3.43 -5.80
N SER A 55 -6.05 3.73 -6.77
CA SER A 55 -5.24 2.71 -7.45
C SER A 55 -4.23 2.04 -6.52
N TRP A 56 -3.69 2.79 -5.55
CA TRP A 56 -2.72 2.27 -4.58
C TRP A 56 -3.37 1.30 -3.63
N LEU A 57 -4.52 1.66 -3.04
CA LEU A 57 -5.27 0.76 -2.16
C LEU A 57 -5.71 -0.52 -2.89
N GLN A 58 -6.11 -0.42 -4.16
CA GLN A 58 -6.43 -1.59 -4.98
C GLN A 58 -5.21 -2.49 -5.22
N THR A 59 -4.07 -1.88 -5.59
CA THR A 59 -2.80 -2.59 -5.81
C THR A 59 -2.37 -3.32 -4.55
N LEU A 60 -2.32 -2.61 -3.41
CA LEU A 60 -1.90 -3.19 -2.13
C LEU A 60 -2.85 -4.26 -1.62
N SER A 61 -4.17 -4.12 -1.87
CA SER A 61 -5.11 -5.18 -1.55
C SER A 61 -4.81 -6.46 -2.33
N ASN A 62 -4.47 -6.34 -3.61
CA ASN A 62 -4.14 -7.50 -4.42
C ASN A 62 -2.79 -8.11 -4.00
N VAL A 63 -1.76 -7.30 -3.77
CA VAL A 63 -0.45 -7.74 -3.27
C VAL A 63 -0.61 -8.50 -1.95
N ARG A 64 -1.34 -7.95 -0.98
CA ARG A 64 -1.62 -8.62 0.30
C ARG A 64 -2.33 -9.96 0.08
N ASN A 65 -3.33 -10.01 -0.81
CA ASN A 65 -4.05 -11.25 -1.09
C ASN A 65 -3.15 -12.30 -1.73
N VAL A 66 -2.26 -11.90 -2.65
CA VAL A 66 -1.25 -12.80 -3.23
C VAL A 66 -0.37 -13.38 -2.11
N CYS A 67 0.16 -12.55 -1.21
CA CYS A 67 0.97 -13.03 -0.07
C CYS A 67 0.18 -13.97 0.85
N ALA A 68 -1.07 -13.65 1.18
CA ALA A 68 -1.92 -14.47 2.07
C ALA A 68 -2.30 -15.83 1.47
N HIS A 69 -2.23 -15.96 0.14
CA HIS A 69 -2.46 -17.21 -0.58
C HIS A 69 -1.14 -17.87 -1.04
N TYR A 70 -0.01 -17.52 -0.44
CA TYR A 70 1.33 -18.04 -0.78
C TYR A 70 1.67 -17.89 -2.27
N GLY A 71 1.10 -16.86 -2.91
CA GLY A 71 1.34 -16.56 -4.31
C GLY A 71 2.68 -15.86 -4.52
N ARG A 72 3.24 -16.04 -5.71
CA ARG A 72 4.53 -15.46 -6.09
C ARG A 72 4.39 -14.02 -6.58
N LEU A 73 5.16 -13.11 -6.00
CA LEU A 73 5.38 -11.73 -6.51
C LEU A 73 6.71 -11.59 -7.26
N TYR A 74 7.69 -12.43 -6.92
CA TYR A 74 8.99 -12.46 -7.58
C TYR A 74 8.88 -12.85 -9.06
N ASN A 75 9.52 -12.06 -9.93
CA ASN A 75 9.45 -12.19 -11.39
C ASN A 75 8.00 -12.35 -11.91
N LYS A 76 7.08 -11.56 -11.35
CA LYS A 76 5.67 -11.56 -11.76
C LYS A 76 5.15 -10.13 -11.83
N LYS A 77 4.44 -9.83 -12.91
CA LYS A 77 3.73 -8.56 -13.03
C LYS A 77 2.53 -8.50 -12.08
N LEU A 78 2.36 -7.35 -11.42
CA LEU A 78 1.20 -7.02 -10.61
C LEU A 78 -0.07 -7.02 -11.47
N THR A 79 -1.15 -7.61 -10.95
CA THR A 79 -2.45 -7.64 -11.63
C THR A 79 -3.04 -6.24 -11.76
N PHE A 80 -2.92 -5.44 -10.71
CA PHE A 80 -3.31 -4.03 -10.72
C PHE A 80 -2.05 -3.19 -10.57
N LYS A 81 -1.78 -2.34 -11.56
CA LYS A 81 -0.62 -1.45 -11.53
C LYS A 81 -1.01 -0.13 -10.85
N PRO A 82 -0.26 0.36 -9.87
CA PRO A 82 -0.54 1.64 -9.24
C PRO A 82 -0.29 2.77 -10.24
N ARG A 83 -1.08 3.84 -10.14
CA ARG A 83 -0.79 5.09 -10.84
C ARG A 83 0.43 5.74 -10.21
N LEU A 84 1.37 6.17 -11.04
CA LEU A 84 2.58 6.89 -10.62
C LEU A 84 2.67 8.22 -11.35
N PHE A 85 3.39 9.17 -10.76
CA PHE A 85 3.68 10.43 -11.43
C PHE A 85 4.64 10.19 -12.61
N LYS A 86 4.65 11.10 -13.58
CA LYS A 86 5.50 10.96 -14.78
C LYS A 86 6.97 10.78 -14.45
N GLU A 87 7.48 11.48 -13.43
CA GLU A 87 8.88 11.35 -13.03
C GLU A 87 9.19 9.99 -12.40
N GLU A 88 8.26 9.40 -11.65
CA GLU A 88 8.42 8.07 -11.07
C GLU A 88 8.40 6.97 -12.15
N MET A 89 7.52 7.11 -13.15
CA MET A 89 7.44 6.17 -14.27
C MET A 89 8.72 6.15 -15.13
N LYS A 90 9.58 7.18 -15.04
CA LYS A 90 10.90 7.19 -15.69
C LYS A 90 11.95 6.43 -14.88
N GLN A 91 11.74 6.26 -13.58
CA GLN A 91 12.72 5.66 -12.67
C GLN A 91 12.53 4.14 -12.57
N PHE A 92 11.29 3.64 -12.60
CA PHE A 92 11.01 2.21 -12.46
C PHE A 92 9.68 1.79 -13.11
N ASP A 93 9.56 0.50 -13.41
CA ASP A 93 8.36 -0.10 -13.99
C ASP A 93 7.29 -0.33 -12.91
N ASN A 94 6.12 0.30 -13.08
CA ASN A 94 5.01 0.20 -12.13
C ASN A 94 4.31 -1.18 -12.09
N GLY A 95 4.75 -2.12 -12.92
CA GLY A 95 4.21 -3.46 -13.01
C GLY A 95 4.86 -4.48 -12.10
N PHE A 96 5.93 -4.16 -11.37
CA PHE A 96 6.59 -5.11 -10.47
C PHE A 96 6.38 -4.76 -8.99
N ALA A 97 6.75 -5.69 -8.11
CA ALA A 97 6.54 -5.56 -6.67
C ALA A 97 7.24 -4.34 -6.05
N PHE A 98 8.34 -3.85 -6.64
CA PHE A 98 8.95 -2.58 -6.22
C PHE A 98 7.96 -1.41 -6.25
N ALA A 99 7.02 -1.38 -7.20
CA ALA A 99 5.99 -0.34 -7.24
C ALA A 99 5.05 -0.40 -6.03
N ALA A 100 4.79 -1.60 -5.50
CA ALA A 100 4.03 -1.78 -4.26
C ALA A 100 4.83 -1.33 -3.03
N ILE A 101 6.12 -1.65 -2.97
CA ILE A 101 7.03 -1.19 -1.91
C ILE A 101 7.09 0.35 -1.90
N TYR A 102 7.24 0.96 -3.08
CA TYR A 102 7.29 2.41 -3.25
C TYR A 102 6.02 3.09 -2.74
N ILE A 103 4.83 2.61 -3.11
CA ILE A 103 3.57 3.20 -2.62
C ILE A 103 3.32 2.92 -1.13
N ILE A 104 3.78 1.79 -0.57
CA ILE A 104 3.76 1.56 0.89
C ILE A 104 4.57 2.66 1.57
N GLN A 105 5.81 2.88 1.13
CA GLN A 105 6.67 3.92 1.70
C GLN A 105 6.02 5.30 1.63
N ARG A 106 5.24 5.62 0.58
CA ARG A 106 4.50 6.90 0.49
C ARG A 106 3.32 7.02 1.45
N LEU A 107 2.71 5.91 1.82
CA LEU A 107 1.52 5.89 2.68
C LEU A 107 1.88 5.92 4.17
N LEU A 108 3.09 5.51 4.52
CA LEU A 108 3.59 5.48 5.89
C LEU A 108 3.92 6.87 6.44
N THR A 109 3.80 7.02 7.76
CA THR A 109 4.37 8.16 8.49
C THR A 109 5.90 8.15 8.39
N LYS A 110 6.54 9.26 8.76
CA LYS A 110 8.01 9.35 8.72
C LYS A 110 8.69 8.26 9.53
N ASP A 111 8.21 8.00 10.75
CA ASP A 111 8.86 7.05 11.66
C ASP A 111 8.62 5.60 11.23
N GLU A 112 7.41 5.29 10.75
CA GLU A 112 7.10 3.97 10.17
C GLU A 112 7.90 3.74 8.88
N GLY A 113 8.00 4.75 8.01
CA GLY A 113 8.74 4.68 6.76
C GLY A 113 10.23 4.45 6.98
N GLN A 114 10.82 5.05 8.01
CA GLN A 114 12.22 4.81 8.35
C GLN A 114 12.46 3.37 8.82
N ARG A 115 11.59 2.85 9.70
CA ARG A 115 11.66 1.45 10.14
C ARG A 115 11.47 0.48 8.98
N PHE A 116 10.48 0.76 8.12
CA PHE A 116 10.19 -0.04 6.94
C PHE A 116 11.40 -0.13 5.99
N ILE A 117 12.10 0.98 5.73
CA ILE A 117 13.32 0.96 4.92
C ILE A 117 14.42 0.14 5.60
N THR A 118 14.62 0.30 6.90
CA THR A 118 15.62 -0.47 7.66
C THR A 118 15.34 -1.97 7.61
N ASP A 119 14.09 -2.38 7.81
CA ASP A 119 13.68 -3.78 7.73
C ASP A 119 13.84 -4.34 6.31
N LEU A 120 13.50 -3.53 5.28
CA LEU A 120 13.68 -3.90 3.88
C LEU A 120 15.16 -4.08 3.53
N GLN A 121 16.04 -3.20 4.01
CA GLN A 121 17.49 -3.32 3.82
C GLN A 121 18.03 -4.59 4.46
N ALA A 122 17.62 -4.89 5.69
CA ALA A 122 18.02 -6.13 6.38
C ALA A 122 17.57 -7.37 5.60
N LEU A 123 16.33 -7.40 5.09
CA LEU A 123 15.84 -8.50 4.27
C LEU A 123 16.60 -8.64 2.95
N ILE A 124 16.92 -7.54 2.27
CA ILE A 124 17.70 -7.60 1.03
C ILE A 124 19.10 -8.18 1.29
N LEU A 125 19.75 -7.79 2.39
CA LEU A 125 21.05 -8.32 2.79
C LEU A 125 20.98 -9.81 3.17
N GLU A 126 19.93 -10.23 3.87
CA GLU A 126 19.73 -11.64 4.26
C GLU A 126 19.62 -12.57 3.03
N TYR A 127 19.00 -12.09 1.95
CA TYR A 127 18.74 -12.87 0.74
C TYR A 127 19.57 -12.44 -0.48
N GLU A 128 20.65 -11.68 -0.28
CA GLU A 128 21.43 -11.05 -1.36
C GLU A 128 21.87 -12.06 -2.44
N ASP A 129 22.35 -13.23 -2.03
CA ASP A 129 22.83 -14.29 -2.95
C ASP A 129 21.74 -14.89 -3.86
N SER A 130 20.46 -14.75 -3.49
CA SER A 130 19.32 -15.32 -4.21
C SER A 130 18.46 -14.27 -4.91
N LEU A 131 18.76 -12.99 -4.71
CA LEU A 131 17.87 -11.90 -5.07
C LEU A 131 18.37 -11.19 -6.33
N GLU A 132 17.57 -11.29 -7.38
CA GLU A 132 17.80 -10.59 -8.65
C GLU A 132 16.88 -9.37 -8.69
N PHE A 133 17.47 -8.17 -8.57
CA PHE A 133 16.71 -6.91 -8.49
C PHE A 133 15.80 -6.68 -9.69
N SER A 134 16.22 -7.12 -10.88
CA SER A 134 15.40 -6.99 -12.10
C SER A 134 14.09 -7.78 -12.03
N HIS A 135 14.06 -8.91 -11.31
CA HIS A 135 12.86 -9.73 -11.12
C HIS A 135 11.81 -9.10 -10.20
N ILE A 136 12.23 -8.21 -9.32
CA ILE A 136 11.36 -7.50 -8.37
C ILE A 136 11.09 -6.06 -8.85
N GLY A 137 11.83 -5.61 -9.86
CA GLY A 137 11.72 -4.28 -10.48
C GLY A 137 12.43 -3.18 -9.68
N PHE A 138 13.42 -3.54 -8.87
CA PHE A 138 14.25 -2.58 -8.15
C PHE A 138 15.13 -1.80 -9.16
N PRO A 139 15.05 -0.46 -9.20
CA PRO A 139 16.03 0.34 -9.93
C PRO A 139 17.37 0.38 -9.17
N THR A 140 18.44 0.79 -9.84
CA THR A 140 19.78 0.87 -9.23
C THR A 140 19.86 1.85 -8.06
N ASN A 141 19.06 2.91 -8.08
CA ASN A 141 18.98 3.96 -7.05
C ASN A 141 17.77 3.80 -6.12
N TRP A 142 17.32 2.57 -5.87
CA TRP A 142 16.09 2.29 -5.13
C TRP A 142 16.09 2.87 -3.70
N ASP A 143 17.22 2.83 -3.00
CA ASP A 143 17.35 3.28 -1.61
C ASP A 143 17.18 4.80 -1.52
N GLU A 144 17.80 5.52 -2.45
CA GLU A 144 17.72 6.95 -2.62
C GLU A 144 16.29 7.36 -2.97
N LEU A 145 15.64 6.62 -3.87
CA LEU A 145 14.24 6.85 -4.24
C LEU A 145 13.30 6.71 -3.06
N LEU A 146 13.47 5.67 -2.23
CA LEU A 146 12.63 5.44 -1.05
C LEU A 146 12.91 6.47 0.05
N SER A 147 14.19 6.81 0.27
CA SER A 147 14.61 7.76 1.32
C SER A 147 14.20 9.21 1.02
N LYS A 148 14.04 9.58 -0.26
CA LYS A 148 13.61 10.92 -0.68
C LYS A 148 12.09 11.13 -0.63
N ILE A 149 11.31 10.09 -0.38
CA ILE A 149 9.85 10.22 -0.29
C ILE A 149 9.49 11.16 0.86
N LYS A 150 8.66 12.15 0.57
CA LYS A 150 8.06 13.00 1.61
C LYS A 150 6.94 12.20 2.28
N ASN A 151 7.27 11.53 3.38
CA ASN A 151 6.31 10.85 4.24
C ASN A 151 5.36 11.84 4.94
N GLN A 152 4.25 11.31 5.48
CA GLN A 152 3.35 12.11 6.31
C GLN A 152 4.09 12.64 7.54
N LYS A 153 3.80 13.89 7.93
CA LYS A 153 4.28 14.45 9.21
C LYS A 153 3.49 13.78 10.34
N SER A 154 4.22 13.23 11.33
CA SER A 154 3.65 12.79 12.61
C SER A 154 2.95 13.93 13.34
#